data_AF-A0A6N7SV02-F1
#
_entry.id   AF-A0A6N7SV02-F1
#
_cell.length_a   1.000
_cell.length_b   1.000
_cell.length_c   1.000
_cell.angle_alpha   90.00
_cell.angle_beta   90.00
_cell.angle_gamma   90.00
#
_symmetry.space_group_name_H-M   'P 1'
#
loop_
_entity.id
_entity.type
_entity.pdbx_description
1 polymer ?
#
loop_
_entity_poly.entity_id
_entity_poly.type
_entity_poly.pdbx_seq_one_letter_code
_entity_poly.pdbx_strand_id
1 'polypeptide(L)'
;MGEYLGGRLDIHKHAAFWMLEEDDCYGRSHPRDAMLPELVTLVCANIRVELEAGRLTKAENERIYMEPAAFAGLVWECREKWKGAWSKECREMEKEKLIKNVQEYMKSWMMLRAEEEKLCILPAAGKVSGFYPADYKGGEEDK
;
A
#
# COMPACT_ATOMS: atom_id res chain seq x y z
N MET A 1 -31.88 0.03 6.83
CA MET A 1 -31.00 0.96 6.09
C MET A 1 -29.67 0.32 5.65
N GLY A 2 -29.37 -0.92 6.06
CA GLY A 2 -28.12 -1.63 5.73
C GLY A 2 -28.18 -2.57 4.52
N GLU A 3 -29.21 -2.49 3.67
CA GLU A 3 -29.40 -3.39 2.51
C GLU A 3 -29.14 -2.71 1.15
N TYR A 4 -28.61 -1.49 1.09
CA TYR A 4 -28.62 -0.69 -0.15
C TYR A 4 -27.25 -0.29 -0.73
N LEU A 5 -26.12 -0.65 -0.12
CA LEU A 5 -24.79 -0.16 -0.53
C LEU A 5 -23.68 -1.22 -0.60
N GLY A 6 -24.00 -2.52 -0.48
CA GLY A 6 -23.03 -3.58 -0.78
C GLY A 6 -21.78 -3.64 0.09
N GLY A 7 -21.88 -3.34 1.38
CA GLY A 7 -20.69 -3.31 2.25
C GLY A 7 -20.93 -3.06 3.73
N ARG A 8 -19.82 -3.04 4.49
CA ARG A 8 -19.75 -2.82 5.94
C ARG A 8 -18.91 -1.59 6.29
N LEU A 9 -19.41 -0.77 7.21
CA LEU A 9 -18.66 0.35 7.80
C LEU A 9 -17.86 -0.12 9.02
N ASP A 10 -16.52 -0.08 8.93
CA ASP A 10 -15.62 -0.31 10.06
C ASP A 10 -15.19 1.03 10.67
N ILE A 11 -15.42 1.26 11.97
CA ILE A 11 -15.03 2.49 12.68
C ILE A 11 -13.94 2.20 13.72
N HIS A 12 -12.87 2.99 13.70
CA HIS A 12 -11.74 2.97 14.61
C HIS A 12 -11.50 4.36 15.21
N LYS A 13 -10.68 4.46 16.27
CA LYS A 13 -10.42 5.73 16.98
C LYS A 13 -9.96 6.88 16.08
N HIS A 14 -9.18 6.59 15.03
CA HIS A 14 -8.62 7.59 14.11
C HIS A 14 -8.92 7.31 12.62
N ALA A 15 -9.84 6.39 12.30
CA ALA A 15 -10.16 6.03 10.91
C ALA A 15 -11.55 5.40 10.78
N ALA A 16 -12.17 5.54 9.61
CA ALA A 16 -13.36 4.80 9.21
C ALA A 16 -13.14 4.22 7.81
N PHE A 17 -13.61 3.00 7.57
CA PHE A 17 -13.45 2.28 6.31
C PHE A 17 -14.80 1.78 5.82
N TRP A 18 -15.07 1.97 4.54
CA TRP A 18 -16.17 1.30 3.86
C TRP A 18 -15.61 0.06 3.16
N MET A 19 -15.95 -1.12 3.67
CA MET A 19 -15.52 -2.41 3.15
C MET A 19 -16.60 -2.93 2.21
N LEU A 20 -16.32 -3.01 0.92
CA LEU A 20 -17.26 -3.56 -0.08
C LEU A 20 -17.25 -5.09 -0.01
N GLU A 21 -18.41 -5.71 -0.26
CA GLU A 21 -18.51 -7.15 -0.49
C GLU A 21 -18.04 -7.50 -1.91
N GLU A 22 -17.48 -8.70 -2.10
CA GLU A 22 -16.81 -9.11 -3.36
C GLU A 22 -17.74 -9.00 -4.58
N ASP A 23 -19.02 -9.30 -4.41
CA ASP A 23 -20.01 -9.32 -5.50
C ASP A 23 -20.73 -7.98 -5.73
N ASP A 24 -20.47 -6.94 -4.92
CA ASP A 24 -21.18 -5.65 -4.95
C ASP A 24 -20.24 -4.43 -5.02
N CYS A 25 -19.26 -4.51 -5.92
CA CYS A 25 -18.27 -3.46 -6.14
C CYS A 25 -18.74 -2.41 -7.16
N TYR A 26 -19.43 -1.34 -6.73
CA TYR A 26 -19.65 -0.17 -7.58
C TYR A 26 -18.49 0.85 -7.46
N GLY A 27 -17.82 1.13 -8.57
CA GLY A 27 -16.78 2.18 -8.66
C GLY A 27 -15.35 1.66 -8.53
N ARG A 28 -14.45 2.47 -7.96
CA ARG A 28 -13.05 2.08 -7.75
C ARG A 28 -12.92 1.39 -6.38
N SER A 29 -12.19 0.27 -6.34
CA SER A 29 -11.84 -0.46 -5.11
C SER A 29 -10.32 -0.57 -4.93
N HIS A 30 -9.90 -0.76 -3.68
CA HIS A 30 -8.53 -1.11 -3.32
C HIS A 30 -8.52 -2.31 -2.36
N PRO A 31 -7.61 -3.27 -2.56
CA PRO A 31 -6.78 -3.43 -3.77
C PRO A 31 -7.65 -3.86 -4.98
N ARG A 32 -7.15 -3.60 -6.19
CA ARG A 32 -7.71 -4.15 -7.44
C ARG A 32 -6.67 -5.07 -8.07
N ASP A 33 -7.11 -5.94 -8.97
CA ASP A 33 -6.22 -6.84 -9.72
C ASP A 33 -5.35 -6.04 -10.72
N ALA A 34 -4.22 -5.53 -10.20
CA ALA A 34 -3.18 -4.82 -10.94
C ALA A 34 -1.91 -4.71 -10.09
N MET A 35 -0.75 -4.63 -10.77
CA MET A 35 0.57 -4.63 -10.16
C MET A 35 0.83 -3.46 -9.18
N LEU A 36 0.37 -2.24 -9.51
CA LEU A 36 0.60 -1.07 -8.65
C LEU A 36 -0.13 -1.17 -7.29
N PRO A 37 -1.44 -1.49 -7.23
CA PRO A 37 -2.13 -1.82 -5.98
C PRO A 37 -1.43 -2.93 -5.18
N GLU A 38 -0.96 -3.98 -5.84
CA GLU A 38 -0.24 -5.09 -5.19
C GLU A 38 1.07 -4.63 -4.55
N LEU A 39 1.88 -3.84 -5.25
CA LEU A 39 3.05 -3.18 -4.64
C LEU A 39 2.66 -2.34 -3.43
N VAL A 40 1.58 -1.57 -3.53
CA VAL A 40 1.12 -0.73 -2.42
C VAL A 40 0.74 -1.57 -1.19
N THR A 41 0.08 -2.72 -1.37
CA THR A 41 -0.22 -3.60 -0.23
C THR A 41 1.04 -4.23 0.38
N LEU A 42 2.08 -4.49 -0.42
CA LEU A 42 3.39 -4.94 0.06
C LEU A 42 4.13 -3.84 0.83
N VAL A 43 4.08 -2.59 0.36
CA VAL A 43 4.65 -1.43 1.06
C VAL A 43 3.95 -1.23 2.41
N CYS A 44 2.62 -1.32 2.45
CA CYS A 44 1.84 -1.30 3.68
C CYS A 44 2.25 -2.41 4.66
N ALA A 45 2.46 -3.64 4.15
CA ALA A 45 2.95 -4.75 4.95
C ALA A 45 4.36 -4.46 5.51
N ASN A 46 5.25 -3.91 4.69
CA ASN A 46 6.61 -3.56 5.14
C ASN A 46 6.59 -2.48 6.23
N ILE A 47 5.77 -1.43 6.08
CA ILE A 47 5.59 -0.40 7.12
C ILE A 47 5.20 -1.01 8.47
N ARG A 48 4.33 -2.04 8.47
CA ARG A 48 3.95 -2.77 9.70
C ARG A 48 5.13 -3.54 10.30
N VAL A 49 5.90 -4.24 9.47
CA VAL A 49 7.13 -4.94 9.92
C VAL A 49 8.14 -3.97 10.53
N GLU A 50 8.33 -2.80 9.91
CA GLU A 50 9.23 -1.76 10.40
C GLU A 50 8.75 -1.15 11.73
N LEU A 51 7.43 -1.02 11.94
CA LEU A 51 6.83 -0.61 13.22
C LEU A 51 7.05 -1.68 14.30
N GLU A 52 6.78 -2.94 13.99
CA GLU A 52 6.97 -4.07 14.93
C GLU A 52 8.44 -4.24 15.34
N ALA A 53 9.36 -3.94 14.43
CA ALA A 53 10.80 -3.93 14.69
C ALA A 53 11.30 -2.64 15.39
N GLY A 54 10.44 -1.66 15.64
CA GLY A 54 10.81 -0.39 16.28
C GLY A 54 11.63 0.57 15.40
N ARG A 55 11.74 0.30 14.09
CA ARG A 55 12.46 1.16 13.12
C ARG A 55 11.60 2.33 12.64
N LEU A 56 10.28 2.17 12.64
CA LEU A 56 9.32 3.26 12.53
C LEU A 56 8.63 3.51 13.87
N THR A 57 8.18 4.74 14.09
CA THR A 57 7.39 5.11 15.27
C THR A 57 6.10 5.77 14.86
N LYS A 58 5.02 5.40 15.57
CA LYS A 58 3.68 5.96 15.39
C LYS A 58 3.46 7.10 16.38
N ALA A 59 2.93 8.23 15.92
CA ALA A 59 2.51 9.33 16.78
C ALA A 59 1.18 9.02 17.49
N GLU A 60 0.78 9.84 18.48
CA GLU A 60 -0.48 9.66 19.22
C GLU A 60 -1.73 9.61 18.32
N ASN A 61 -1.70 10.32 17.20
CA ASN A 61 -2.78 10.37 16.21
C ASN A 61 -2.76 9.18 15.21
N GLU A 62 -1.99 8.13 15.53
CA GLU A 62 -1.79 6.92 14.74
C GLU A 62 -1.12 7.10 13.37
N ARG A 63 -0.50 8.25 13.13
CA ARG A 63 0.23 8.54 11.89
C ARG A 63 1.71 8.24 12.04
N ILE A 64 2.37 8.00 10.91
CA ILE A 64 3.83 7.87 10.81
C ILE A 64 4.34 9.01 9.94
N TYR A 65 5.34 9.73 10.44
CA TYR A 65 5.97 10.82 9.72
C TYR A 65 7.36 10.38 9.27
N MET A 66 7.68 10.56 8.00
CA MET A 66 8.97 10.17 7.45
C MET A 66 9.41 11.12 6.34
N GLU A 67 10.72 11.17 6.10
CA GLU A 67 11.29 11.90 4.99
C GLU A 67 10.90 11.26 3.65
N PRO A 68 10.71 12.05 2.58
CA PRO A 68 10.41 11.53 1.25
C PRO A 68 11.44 10.48 0.77
N ALA A 69 12.71 10.66 1.10
CA ALA A 69 13.78 9.71 0.78
C ALA A 69 13.63 8.37 1.50
N ALA A 70 13.19 8.38 2.76
CA ALA A 70 12.94 7.16 3.53
C ALA A 70 11.76 6.37 2.93
N PHE A 71 10.68 7.06 2.56
CA PHE A 71 9.56 6.43 1.86
C PHE A 71 9.99 5.85 0.50
N ALA A 72 10.79 6.58 -0.27
CA ALA A 72 11.31 6.10 -1.55
C ALA A 72 12.17 4.83 -1.37
N GLY A 73 12.94 4.74 -0.27
CA GLY A 73 13.67 3.54 0.13
C GLY A 73 12.73 2.35 0.34
N LEU A 74 11.68 2.50 1.17
CA LEU A 74 10.71 1.43 1.46
C LEU A 74 10.06 0.86 0.20
N VAL A 75 9.63 1.74 -0.72
CA VAL A 75 9.01 1.32 -1.98
C VAL A 75 10.01 0.60 -2.87
N TRP A 76 11.23 1.12 -2.97
CA TRP A 76 12.26 0.52 -3.83
C TRP A 76 12.72 -0.85 -3.31
N GLU A 77 12.88 -1.00 -2.00
CA GLU A 77 13.19 -2.29 -1.36
C GLU A 77 12.08 -3.32 -1.58
N CYS A 78 10.81 -2.92 -1.46
CA CYS A 78 9.68 -3.79 -1.77
C CYS A 78 9.73 -4.25 -3.23
N ARG A 79 10.00 -3.34 -4.17
CA ARG A 79 10.18 -3.69 -5.57
C ARG A 79 11.37 -4.63 -5.77
N GLU A 80 12.56 -4.35 -5.22
CA GLU A 80 13.73 -5.21 -5.40
C GLU A 80 13.48 -6.63 -4.92
N LYS A 81 12.79 -6.78 -3.78
CA LYS A 81 12.46 -8.07 -3.19
C LYS A 81 11.48 -8.88 -4.06
N TRP A 82 10.54 -8.21 -4.72
CA TRP A 82 9.40 -8.87 -5.36
C TRP A 82 9.31 -8.69 -6.88
N LYS A 83 10.23 -7.95 -7.51
CA LYS A 83 10.23 -7.69 -8.95
C LYS A 83 10.14 -8.95 -9.81
N GLY A 84 10.67 -10.09 -9.32
CA GLY A 84 10.58 -11.38 -10.02
C GLY A 84 9.15 -11.89 -10.19
N ALA A 85 8.16 -11.32 -9.51
CA ALA A 85 6.73 -11.62 -9.66
C ALA A 85 6.00 -10.73 -10.65
N TRP A 86 6.66 -9.70 -11.16
CA TRP A 86 5.98 -8.66 -11.92
C TRP A 86 6.23 -8.81 -13.41
N SER A 87 5.28 -8.30 -14.20
CA SER A 87 5.44 -8.15 -15.64
C SER A 87 6.72 -7.39 -15.98
N LYS A 88 7.26 -7.64 -17.18
CA LYS A 88 8.46 -6.95 -17.68
C LYS A 88 8.32 -5.43 -17.59
N GLU A 89 7.17 -4.88 -17.95
CA GLU A 89 6.90 -3.44 -17.87
C GLU A 89 7.07 -2.88 -16.45
N CYS A 90 6.53 -3.60 -15.45
CA CYS A 90 6.64 -3.18 -14.04
C CYS A 90 8.04 -3.41 -13.48
N ARG A 91 8.74 -4.45 -13.94
CA ARG A 91 10.15 -4.66 -13.63
C ARG A 91 11.00 -3.54 -14.20
N GLU A 92 10.83 -3.15 -15.44
CA GLU A 92 11.70 -2.16 -16.09
C GLU A 92 11.29 -0.71 -15.79
N MET A 93 10.25 -0.49 -14.98
CA MET A 93 9.81 0.84 -14.58
C MET A 93 10.93 1.58 -13.84
N GLU A 94 11.22 2.78 -14.34
CA GLU A 94 12.16 3.72 -13.74
C GLU A 94 11.74 4.02 -12.28
N LYS A 95 12.73 4.11 -11.40
CA LYS A 95 12.57 4.28 -9.95
C LYS A 95 11.74 5.51 -9.61
N GLU A 96 12.11 6.70 -10.07
CA GLU A 96 11.37 7.93 -9.75
C GLU A 96 9.92 7.88 -10.23
N LYS A 97 9.67 7.33 -11.42
CA LYS A 97 8.32 7.08 -11.94
C LYS A 97 7.53 6.12 -11.04
N LEU A 98 8.15 5.02 -10.59
CA LEU A 98 7.51 4.07 -9.68
C LEU A 98 7.16 4.72 -8.34
N ILE A 99 8.10 5.44 -7.72
CA ILE A 99 7.87 6.14 -6.44
C ILE A 99 6.70 7.11 -6.59
N LYS A 100 6.69 7.91 -7.67
CA LYS A 100 5.61 8.86 -7.94
C LYS A 100 4.25 8.15 -8.06
N ASN A 101 4.17 7.08 -8.84
CA ASN A 101 2.94 6.31 -9.03
C ASN A 101 2.42 5.74 -7.71
N VAL A 102 3.31 5.20 -6.87
CA VAL A 102 2.95 4.67 -5.54
C VAL A 102 2.43 5.79 -4.64
N GLN A 103 3.11 6.95 -4.59
CA GLN A 103 2.65 8.09 -3.80
C GLN A 103 1.28 8.60 -4.24
N GLU A 104 1.07 8.79 -5.55
CA GLU A 104 -0.21 9.25 -6.10
C GLU A 104 -1.34 8.27 -5.81
N TYR A 105 -1.07 6.97 -5.97
CA TYR A 105 -2.02 5.92 -5.63
C TYR A 105 -2.36 5.94 -4.13
N MET A 106 -1.36 5.92 -3.24
CA MET A 106 -1.59 5.96 -1.80
C MET A 106 -2.31 7.24 -1.34
N LYS A 107 -2.05 8.39 -1.99
CA LYS A 107 -2.81 9.64 -1.75
C LYS A 107 -4.28 9.47 -2.13
N SER A 108 -4.57 8.89 -3.30
CA SER A 108 -5.95 8.64 -3.75
C SER A 108 -6.74 7.72 -2.82
N TRP A 109 -6.05 6.87 -2.06
CA TRP A 109 -6.63 5.92 -1.10
C TRP A 109 -6.53 6.37 0.35
N MET A 110 -6.20 7.64 0.60
CA MET A 110 -6.04 8.21 1.94
C MET A 110 -5.07 7.43 2.84
N MET A 111 -4.04 6.82 2.24
CA MET A 111 -2.95 6.12 2.95
C MET A 111 -1.74 7.02 3.17
N LEU A 112 -1.59 8.05 2.33
CA LEU A 112 -0.44 8.95 2.34
C LEU A 112 -0.92 10.41 2.19
N ARG A 113 -0.30 11.32 2.93
CA ARG A 113 -0.35 12.77 2.69
C ARG A 113 1.06 13.33 2.60
N ALA A 114 1.22 14.40 1.83
CA ALA A 114 2.40 15.24 1.91
C ALA A 114 2.09 16.41 2.84
N GLU A 115 2.96 16.66 3.81
CA GLU A 115 2.87 17.76 4.77
C GLU A 115 4.20 18.51 4.77
N GLU A 116 4.23 19.68 4.13
CA GLU A 116 5.44 20.51 3.95
C GLU A 116 6.63 19.69 3.41
N GLU A 117 7.61 19.38 4.26
CA GLU A 117 8.82 18.65 3.91
C GLU A 117 8.72 17.13 4.18
N LYS A 118 7.64 16.68 4.81
CA LYS A 118 7.48 15.28 5.24
C LYS A 118 6.34 14.57 4.54
N LEU A 119 6.45 13.25 4.53
CA LEU A 119 5.37 12.36 4.20
C LEU A 119 4.71 11.85 5.47
N CYS A 120 3.39 11.80 5.44
CA CYS A 120 2.54 11.36 6.52
C CYS A 120 1.78 10.11 6.08
N ILE A 121 2.15 8.95 6.64
CA ILE A 121 1.41 7.70 6.47
C ILE A 121 0.21 7.75 7.40
N LEU A 122 -0.98 7.56 6.82
CA LEU A 122 -2.26 7.56 7.52
C LEU A 122 -2.64 6.16 7.99
N PRO A 123 -3.50 6.03 9.00
CA PRO A 123 -3.91 4.73 9.55
C PRO A 123 -4.46 3.73 8.51
N ALA A 124 -4.98 4.22 7.37
CA ALA A 124 -5.46 3.37 6.29
C ALA A 124 -4.38 2.43 5.72
N ALA A 125 -3.11 2.85 5.72
CA ALA A 125 -1.99 2.00 5.31
C ALA A 125 -1.81 0.79 6.23
N GLY A 126 -2.25 0.86 7.49
CA GLY A 126 -2.17 -0.25 8.44
C GLY A 126 -3.29 -1.29 8.29
N LYS A 127 -4.37 -0.98 7.55
CA LYS A 127 -5.56 -1.84 7.42
C LYS A 127 -5.38 -2.93 6.36
N VAL A 128 -4.55 -2.69 5.35
CA VAL A 128 -4.36 -3.59 4.20
C VAL A 128 -2.92 -4.10 4.18
N SER A 129 -2.74 -5.37 3.85
CA SER A 129 -1.41 -5.98 3.69
C SER A 129 -1.43 -7.02 2.58
N GLY A 130 -0.40 -7.01 1.74
CA GLY A 130 -0.12 -8.04 0.76
C GLY A 130 0.96 -8.98 1.25
N PHE A 131 1.01 -10.19 0.69
CA PHE A 131 2.09 -11.13 0.87
C PHE A 131 2.22 -12.00 -0.37
N TYR A 132 3.45 -12.43 -0.67
CA TYR A 132 3.66 -13.61 -1.51
C TYR A 132 3.83 -14.84 -0.61
N PRO A 133 3.35 -16.01 -1.05
CA PRO A 133 3.59 -17.27 -0.35
C PRO A 133 5.09 -17.53 -0.09
N ALA A 134 5.42 -18.20 1.01
CA ALA A 134 6.81 -18.46 1.40
C ALA A 134 7.57 -19.36 0.40
N ASP A 135 6.85 -20.17 -0.36
CA ASP A 135 7.37 -21.07 -1.40
C ASP A 135 7.42 -20.42 -2.79
N TYR A 136 7.13 -19.12 -2.89
CA TYR A 136 7.21 -18.38 -4.15
C TYR A 136 8.65 -18.37 -4.69
N LYS A 137 8.85 -18.89 -5.91
CA LYS A 137 10.18 -19.05 -6.54
C LYS A 137 10.52 -18.05 -7.63
N GLY A 138 9.71 -17.01 -7.83
CA GLY A 138 9.84 -16.11 -8.99
C GLY A 138 8.99 -16.59 -10.17
N GLY A 139 8.45 -15.65 -10.94
CA GLY A 139 7.71 -15.89 -12.17
C GLY A 139 8.70 -16.22 -13.27
N GLU A 140 8.39 -17.25 -14.06
CA GLU A 140 9.16 -17.62 -15.24
C GLU A 140 9.47 -16.36 -16.06
N GLU A 141 10.73 -16.21 -16.48
CA GLU A 141 11.06 -15.23 -17.52
C GLU A 141 10.16 -15.56 -18.72
N ASP A 142 9.25 -14.64 -19.05
CA ASP A 142 8.44 -14.71 -20.28
C ASP A 142 9.35 -15.17 -21.44
N LYS A 143 9.11 -16.40 -21.91
CA LYS A 143 9.76 -16.95 -23.10
C LYS A 143 9.27 -16.26 -24.37
#